data_AF-A0A7X8DW90-F1
#
_entry.id   AF-A0A7X8DW90-F1
#
_cell.length_a   1.000
_cell.length_b   1.000
_cell.length_c   1.000
_cell.angle_alpha   90.00
_cell.angle_beta   90.00
_cell.angle_gamma   90.00
#
_symmetry.space_group_name_H-M   'P 1'
#
loop_
_entity.id
_entity.type
_entity.pdbx_description
1 polymer ?
#
loop_
_entity_poly.entity_id
_entity_poly.type
_entity_poly.pdbx_seq_one_letter_code
_entity_poly.pdbx_strand_id
1 'polypeptide(L)'
;MSEFSKTIFINITKKYFYYIAVFNIIDMLLTLYATTKGYGVEINPFLSELVNYPVLFVISKGVLPSLLLLIVFYRLRQAKAIEIKKSIKYLKLCSYWYMLVITSHFIWIYYSFIF
;
A
#
# COMPACT_ATOMS: atom_id res chain seq x y z
N MET A 1 -15.34 8.84 -25.97
CA MET A 1 -14.78 7.58 -25.43
C MET A 1 -15.95 6.70 -25.08
N SER A 2 -16.01 5.45 -25.54
CA SER A 2 -17.20 4.61 -25.35
C SER A 2 -17.37 4.19 -23.89
N GLU A 3 -18.62 3.90 -23.50
CA GLU A 3 -18.97 3.36 -22.19
C GLU A 3 -18.21 2.05 -21.90
N PHE A 4 -18.00 1.24 -22.95
CA PHE A 4 -17.16 0.05 -22.92
C PHE A 4 -15.71 0.33 -22.46
N SER A 5 -15.07 1.39 -22.99
CA SER A 5 -13.71 1.77 -22.57
C SER A 5 -13.66 2.22 -21.11
N LYS A 6 -14.71 2.88 -20.59
CA LYS A 6 -14.78 3.30 -19.18
C LYS A 6 -14.85 2.08 -18.25
N THR A 7 -15.65 1.08 -18.58
CA THR A 7 -15.76 -0.18 -17.82
C THR A 7 -14.43 -0.91 -17.74
N ILE A 8 -13.69 -1.00 -18.85
CA ILE A 8 -12.34 -1.59 -18.86
C ILE A 8 -11.42 -0.83 -17.90
N PHE A 9 -11.41 0.49 -17.94
CA PHE A 9 -10.55 1.29 -17.07
C PHE A 9 -10.92 1.13 -15.59
N ILE A 10 -12.21 1.07 -15.25
CA ILE A 10 -12.66 0.80 -13.88
C ILE A 10 -12.19 -0.57 -13.39
N ASN A 11 -12.26 -1.61 -14.24
CA ASN A 11 -11.80 -2.95 -13.88
C ASN A 11 -10.28 -3.00 -13.63
N ILE A 12 -9.50 -2.31 -14.48
CA ILE A 12 -8.05 -2.16 -14.29
C ILE A 12 -7.76 -1.42 -12.98
N THR A 13 -8.44 -0.30 -12.74
CA THR A 13 -8.34 0.45 -11.49
C THR A 13 -8.63 -0.44 -10.28
N LYS A 14 -9.74 -1.18 -10.28
CA LYS A 14 -10.12 -2.12 -9.21
C LYS A 14 -9.03 -3.14 -8.92
N LYS A 15 -8.42 -3.72 -9.96
CA LYS A 15 -7.29 -4.66 -9.84
C LYS A 15 -6.10 -4.05 -9.10
N TYR A 16 -5.69 -2.84 -9.46
CA TYR A 16 -4.56 -2.18 -8.81
C TYR A 16 -4.88 -1.72 -7.38
N PHE A 17 -6.11 -1.27 -7.11
CA PHE A 17 -6.55 -0.99 -5.74
C PHE A 17 -6.44 -2.23 -4.84
N TYR A 18 -6.86 -3.40 -5.35
CA TYR A 18 -6.72 -4.65 -4.62
C TYR A 18 -5.25 -4.99 -4.33
N TYR A 19 -4.37 -4.86 -5.33
CA TYR A 19 -2.93 -5.09 -5.12
C TYR A 19 -2.34 -4.15 -4.08
N ILE A 20 -2.65 -2.85 -4.16
CA ILE A 20 -2.13 -1.87 -3.19
C ILE A 20 -2.66 -2.17 -1.79
N ALA A 21 -3.94 -2.55 -1.65
CA ALA A 21 -4.50 -2.92 -0.35
C ALA A 21 -3.81 -4.15 0.26
N VAL A 22 -3.57 -5.20 -0.55
CA VAL A 22 -2.81 -6.39 -0.11
C VAL A 22 -1.39 -6.02 0.26
N PHE A 23 -0.70 -5.23 -0.57
CA PHE A 23 0.67 -4.78 -0.29
C PHE A 23 0.75 -3.92 0.97
N ASN A 24 -0.24 -3.08 1.24
CA ASN A 24 -0.30 -2.29 2.45
C ASN A 24 -0.39 -3.16 3.71
N ILE A 25 -1.21 -4.21 3.67
CA ILE A 25 -1.32 -5.17 4.78
C ILE A 25 0.01 -5.93 4.96
N ILE A 26 0.61 -6.40 3.87
CA ILE A 26 1.90 -7.11 3.92
C ILE A 26 2.99 -6.19 4.49
N ASP A 27 3.11 -4.97 4.00
CA ASP A 27 4.07 -3.97 4.48
C ASP A 27 3.88 -3.68 5.97
N MET A 28 2.64 -3.48 6.42
CA MET A 28 2.32 -3.29 7.84
C MET A 28 2.78 -4.48 8.69
N LEU A 29 2.46 -5.71 8.29
CA LEU A 29 2.83 -6.92 9.02
C LEU A 29 4.35 -7.12 9.06
N LEU A 30 5.02 -6.97 7.92
CA LEU A 30 6.47 -7.10 7.83
C LEU A 30 7.19 -6.03 8.65
N THR A 31 6.72 -4.78 8.60
CA THR A 31 7.32 -3.71 9.38
C THR A 31 7.14 -3.95 10.87
N LEU A 32 5.94 -4.31 11.32
CA LEU A 32 5.69 -4.59 12.74
C LEU A 32 6.54 -5.78 13.21
N TYR A 33 6.63 -6.84 12.42
CA TYR A 33 7.47 -8.00 12.73
C TYR A 33 8.96 -7.62 12.82
N ALA A 34 9.49 -6.95 11.78
CA ALA A 34 10.91 -6.61 11.72
C ALA A 34 11.31 -5.66 12.86
N THR A 35 10.49 -4.64 13.15
CA THR A 35 10.79 -3.65 14.18
C THR A 35 10.67 -4.23 15.60
N THR A 36 9.63 -5.00 15.89
CA THR A 36 9.45 -5.62 17.23
C THR A 36 10.50 -6.67 17.56
N LYS A 37 11.12 -7.28 16.54
CA LYS A 37 12.21 -8.25 16.70
C LYS A 37 13.61 -7.64 16.62
N GLY A 38 13.72 -6.33 16.36
CA GLY A 38 15.01 -5.66 16.18
C GLY A 38 15.71 -6.02 14.85
N TYR A 39 15.00 -6.63 13.91
CA TYR A 39 15.50 -6.95 12.56
C TYR A 39 15.46 -5.75 11.61
N GLY A 40 14.84 -4.64 12.03
CA GLY A 40 14.69 -3.45 11.22
C GLY A 40 14.32 -2.22 12.04
N VAL A 41 14.49 -1.05 11.42
CA VAL A 41 14.09 0.26 11.95
C VAL A 41 13.02 0.87 11.05
N GLU A 42 11.96 1.40 11.65
CA GLU A 42 10.98 2.19 10.90
C GLU A 42 11.61 3.56 10.56
N ILE A 43 11.74 3.85 9.27
CA ILE A 43 12.40 5.07 8.78
C ILE A 43 11.51 6.29 9.02
N ASN A 44 10.18 6.13 8.99
CA ASN A 44 9.26 7.23 9.25
C ASN A 44 9.25 7.57 10.75
N PRO A 45 9.70 8.77 11.17
CA PRO A 45 9.79 9.12 12.59
C PRO A 45 8.45 9.00 13.33
N PHE A 46 7.35 9.41 12.69
CA PHE A 46 6.02 9.32 13.27
C PHE A 46 5.59 7.86 13.50
N LEU A 47 5.87 6.97 12.55
CA LEU A 47 5.52 5.55 12.70
C LEU A 47 6.46 4.83 13.68
N SER A 48 7.72 5.27 13.78
CA SER A 48 8.71 4.71 14.70
C SER A 48 8.29 4.82 16.15
N GLU A 49 7.73 5.98 16.55
CA GLU A 49 7.16 6.18 17.89
C GLU A 49 5.96 5.27 18.16
N LEU A 50 5.19 4.92 17.12
CA LEU A 50 3.99 4.10 17.23
C LEU A 50 4.28 2.60 17.27
N VAL A 51 5.49 2.13 16.95
CA VAL A 51 5.86 0.69 16.98
C VAL A 51 5.59 0.07 18.36
N ASN A 52 5.80 0.84 19.43
CA ASN A 52 5.56 0.40 20.81
C ASN A 52 4.07 0.32 21.18
N TYR A 53 3.18 0.79 20.31
CA TYR A 53 1.73 0.77 20.47
C TYR A 53 1.09 0.02 19.29
N PRO A 54 1.12 -1.33 19.26
CA PRO A 54 0.78 -2.13 18.09
C PRO A 54 -0.58 -1.81 17.47
N VAL A 55 -1.58 -1.51 18.31
CA VAL A 55 -2.92 -1.12 17.86
C VAL A 55 -2.89 0.19 17.07
N LEU A 56 -2.21 1.23 17.59
CA LEU A 56 -2.09 2.53 16.92
C LEU A 56 -1.25 2.41 15.64
N PHE A 57 -0.22 1.57 15.65
CA PHE A 57 0.57 1.27 14.47
C PHE A 57 -0.27 0.63 13.36
N VAL A 58 -1.05 -0.40 13.69
CA VAL A 58 -1.95 -1.08 12.74
C VAL A 58 -3.01 -0.12 12.21
N ILE A 59 -3.60 0.72 13.05
CA ILE A 59 -4.56 1.74 12.60
C ILE A 59 -3.89 2.71 11.63
N SER A 60 -2.72 3.23 11.99
CA SER A 60 -2.03 4.29 11.25
C SER A 60 -1.46 3.80 9.91
N LYS A 61 -0.84 2.62 9.89
CA LYS A 61 -0.16 2.07 8.72
C LYS A 61 -1.05 1.13 7.90
N GLY A 62 -2.00 0.45 8.52
CA GLY A 62 -2.90 -0.50 7.85
C GLY A 62 -4.27 0.09 7.53
N VAL A 63 -5.03 0.43 8.58
CA VAL A 63 -6.47 0.76 8.45
C VAL A 63 -6.67 2.09 7.73
N LEU A 64 -6.01 3.17 8.17
CA LEU A 64 -6.17 4.50 7.60
C LEU A 64 -5.83 4.54 6.09
N PRO A 65 -4.68 4.02 5.62
CA PRO A 65 -4.39 4.03 4.19
C PRO A 65 -5.37 3.18 3.38
N SER A 66 -5.86 2.06 3.93
CA SER A 66 -6.87 1.22 3.28
C SER A 66 -8.22 1.93 3.13
N LEU A 67 -8.65 2.67 4.15
CA LEU A 67 -9.85 3.52 4.09
C LEU A 67 -9.69 4.66 3.08
N LEU A 68 -8.53 5.31 3.05
CA LEU A 68 -8.23 6.35 2.05
C LEU A 68 -8.28 5.78 0.63
N LEU A 69 -7.67 4.62 0.40
CA LEU A 69 -7.77 3.90 -0.88
C LEU A 69 -9.24 3.64 -1.27
N LEU A 70 -10.04 3.16 -0.33
CA LEU A 70 -11.47 2.91 -0.57
C LEU A 70 -12.21 4.20 -0.98
N ILE A 71 -11.97 5.31 -0.28
CA ILE A 71 -12.57 6.62 -0.61
C ILE A 71 -12.16 7.06 -2.03
N VAL A 72 -10.88 6.94 -2.37
CA VAL A 72 -10.38 7.29 -3.71
C VAL A 72 -11.03 6.40 -4.78
N PHE A 73 -11.21 5.10 -4.50
CA PHE A 73 -11.88 4.18 -5.42
C PHE A 73 -13.34 4.61 -5.69
N TYR A 74 -14.11 4.95 -4.65
CA TYR A 74 -15.48 5.42 -4.83
C TYR A 74 -15.55 6.72 -5.63
N ARG A 75 -14.65 7.67 -5.37
CA ARG A 75 -14.56 8.93 -6.13
C ARG A 75 -14.24 8.68 -7.61
N LEU A 76 -13.33 7.75 -7.91
CA LEU A 76 -12.92 7.43 -9.27
C LEU A 76 -14.03 6.78 -10.11
N ARG A 77 -14.97 6.05 -9.50
CA ARG A 77 -16.12 5.48 -10.23
C ARG A 77 -17.01 6.56 -10.86
N GLN A 78 -17.07 7.74 -10.24
CA GLN A 78 -17.87 8.88 -10.71
C GLN A 78 -17.07 9.81 -11.65
N ALA A 79 -15.75 9.61 -11.77
CA ALA A 79 -14.85 10.47 -12.52
C ALA A 79 -15.00 10.35 -14.06
N LYS A 80 -14.47 11.34 -14.77
CA LYS A 80 -14.37 11.31 -16.24
C LYS A 80 -13.34 10.26 -16.65
N ALA A 81 -13.54 9.68 -17.82
CA ALA A 81 -12.73 8.55 -18.25
C ALA A 81 -11.23 8.89 -18.46
N ILE A 82 -10.94 10.16 -18.79
CA ILE A 82 -9.57 10.69 -18.86
C ILE A 82 -8.88 10.72 -17.48
N GLU A 83 -9.64 10.98 -16.42
CA GLU A 83 -9.13 11.02 -15.04
C GLU A 83 -8.84 9.61 -14.56
N ILE A 84 -9.73 8.65 -14.83
CA ILE A 84 -9.52 7.23 -14.52
C ILE A 84 -8.24 6.73 -15.21
N LYS A 85 -8.03 7.06 -16.49
CA LYS A 85 -6.82 6.69 -17.23
C LYS A 85 -5.56 7.26 -16.58
N LYS A 86 -5.58 8.52 -16.15
CA LYS A 86 -4.46 9.14 -15.42
C LYS A 86 -4.22 8.43 -14.08
N SER A 87 -5.27 8.15 -13.32
CA SER A 87 -5.18 7.45 -12.04
C SER A 87 -4.58 6.06 -12.16
N ILE A 88 -4.86 5.30 -13.24
CA ILE A 88 -4.23 4.00 -13.49
C ILE A 88 -2.70 4.13 -13.54
N LYS A 89 -2.15 5.19 -14.13
CA LYS A 89 -0.69 5.43 -14.17
C LYS A 89 -0.13 5.59 -12.75
N TYR A 90 -0.78 6.38 -11.91
CA TYR A 90 -0.36 6.60 -10.53
C TYR A 90 -0.52 5.34 -9.66
N LEU A 91 -1.60 4.58 -9.85
CA LEU A 91 -1.82 3.31 -9.15
C LEU A 91 -0.75 2.28 -9.51
N LYS A 92 -0.36 2.20 -10.78
CA LYS A 92 0.78 1.35 -11.21
C LYS A 92 2.08 1.76 -10.52
N LEU A 93 2.40 3.05 -10.55
CA LEU A 93 3.61 3.57 -9.90
C LEU A 93 3.61 3.28 -8.38
N CYS A 94 2.48 3.53 -7.71
CA CYS A 94 2.29 3.21 -6.30
C CYS A 94 2.48 1.71 -6.03
N SER A 95 1.92 0.83 -6.86
CA SER A 95 2.10 -0.62 -6.72
C SER A 95 3.55 -1.07 -6.87
N TYR A 96 4.32 -0.46 -7.79
CA TYR A 96 5.75 -0.75 -7.92
C TYR A 96 6.55 -0.25 -6.73
N TRP A 97 6.20 0.91 -6.18
CA TRP A 97 6.82 1.41 -4.96
C TRP A 97 6.60 0.45 -3.78
N TYR A 98 5.38 -0.05 -3.62
CA TYR A 98 5.08 -1.09 -2.63
C TYR A 98 5.92 -2.36 -2.84
N MET A 99 6.10 -2.81 -4.07
CA MET A 99 6.95 -3.98 -4.34
C MET A 99 8.41 -3.75 -3.90
N LEU A 100 8.95 -2.55 -4.12
CA LEU A 100 10.30 -2.19 -3.65
C LEU A 100 10.39 -2.23 -2.12
N VAL A 101 9.41 -1.63 -1.43
CA VAL A 101 9.36 -1.63 0.03
C VAL A 101 9.25 -3.05 0.58
N ILE A 102 8.33 -3.87 0.06
CA ILE A 102 8.19 -5.27 0.47
C ILE A 102 9.48 -6.07 0.22
N THR A 103 10.15 -5.84 -0.91
CA THR A 103 11.44 -6.49 -1.21
C THR A 103 12.50 -6.08 -0.18
N SER A 104 12.55 -4.82 0.25
CA SER A 104 13.49 -4.38 1.29
C SER A 104 13.26 -5.07 2.63
N HIS A 105 12.00 -5.33 3.01
CA HIS A 105 11.68 -6.11 4.22
C HIS A 105 12.22 -7.53 4.14
N PHE A 106 12.05 -8.21 3.00
CA PHE A 106 12.60 -9.55 2.82
C PHE A 106 14.12 -9.57 2.92
N ILE A 107 14.80 -8.56 2.36
CA ILE A 107 16.25 -8.42 2.47
C ILE A 107 16.67 -8.25 3.93
N TRP A 108 16.05 -7.35 4.68
CA TRP A 108 16.35 -7.14 6.11
C TRP A 108 16.15 -8.40 6.93
N ILE A 109 14.97 -9.02 6.83
CA ILE A 109 14.65 -10.23 7.58
C ILE A 109 15.65 -11.35 7.26
N TYR A 110 16.02 -11.54 5.99
CA TYR A 110 17.01 -12.53 5.58
C TYR A 110 18.38 -12.27 6.21
N TYR A 111 18.88 -11.03 6.16
CA TYR A 111 20.17 -10.69 6.77
C TYR A 111 20.16 -10.86 8.30
N SER A 112 19.06 -10.54 8.97
CA SER A 112 18.91 -10.73 10.42
C SER A 112 18.84 -12.19 10.88
N PHE A 113 18.66 -13.15 9.97
CA PHE A 113 18.75 -14.58 10.28
C PHE A 113 20.14 -15.17 10.06
N ILE A 114 20.97 -14.51 9.24
CA ILE A 114 22.32 -14.98 8.89
C ILE A 114 23.38 -14.44 9.84
N PHE A 115 23.18 -13.23 10.34
CA PHE A 115 24.06 -12.52 11.28
C PHE A 115 23.38 -12.36 12.63
#